data_AF-A0A947YS81-F1
#
_entry.id   AF-A0A947YS81-F1
#
_cell.length_a   1.000
_cell.length_b   1.000
_cell.length_c   1.000
_cell.angle_alpha   90.00
_cell.angle_beta   90.00
_cell.angle_gamma   90.00
#
_symmetry.space_group_name_H-M   'P 1'
#
loop_
_entity.id
_entity.type
_entity.pdbx_description
1 polymer ?
#
loop_
_entity_poly.entity_id
_entity_poly.type
_entity_poly.pdbx_seq_one_letter_code
_entity_poly.pdbx_strand_id
1 'polypeptide(L)'
;MVSIPAEPRPLMPGNLKKMDVRIHEDPEYVRLYVKIKNIGQDPISVSSLKFLLLTEDGSSHRVATQTFLEKGSFPDMSLSPNRETGGFILFETKSPPKRLTYEDCLGNSMGLDFLFVQSELDF
;
A
#
# COMPACT_ATOMS: atom_id res chain seq x y z
N MET A 1 -16.59 44.34 4.19
CA MET A 1 -16.08 43.01 3.81
C MET A 1 -15.36 42.45 5.03
N VAL A 2 -15.80 41.31 5.58
CA VAL A 2 -15.16 40.69 6.76
C VAL A 2 -14.60 39.36 6.31
N SER A 3 -13.28 39.21 6.37
CA SER A 3 -12.57 37.97 6.08
C SER A 3 -12.63 37.07 7.30
N ILE A 4 -13.18 35.87 7.14
CA ILE A 4 -13.17 34.84 8.20
C ILE A 4 -11.79 34.16 8.14
N PRO A 5 -11.05 34.03 9.25
CA PRO A 5 -9.82 33.26 9.28
C PRO A 5 -10.16 31.79 8.97
N ALA A 6 -9.41 31.18 8.05
CA ALA A 6 -9.54 29.75 7.78
C ALA A 6 -9.06 28.98 9.02
N GLU A 7 -9.98 28.52 9.86
CA GLU A 7 -9.66 27.54 10.89
C GLU A 7 -9.12 26.26 10.24
N PRO A 8 -8.11 25.60 10.84
CA PRO A 8 -7.65 24.31 10.39
C PRO A 8 -8.84 23.34 10.49
N ARG A 9 -9.36 22.89 9.35
CA ARG A 9 -10.39 21.83 9.37
C ARG A 9 -9.75 20.60 10.01
N PRO A 10 -10.37 20.01 11.05
CA PRO A 10 -9.93 18.72 11.55
C PRO A 10 -9.88 17.75 10.37
N LEU A 11 -8.73 17.12 10.14
CA LEU A 11 -8.66 15.88 9.38
C LEU A 11 -9.68 14.94 10.02
N MET A 12 -10.73 14.57 9.27
CA MET A 12 -11.79 13.72 9.83
C MET A 12 -11.16 12.46 10.45
N PRO A 13 -11.45 12.12 11.71
CA PRO A 13 -10.99 10.90 12.33
C PRO A 13 -11.82 9.73 11.78
N GLY A 14 -11.47 9.25 10.59
CA GLY A 14 -12.22 8.19 9.94
C GLY A 14 -11.44 7.62 8.78
N ASN A 15 -11.07 6.34 8.89
CA ASN A 15 -10.41 5.51 7.88
C ASN A 15 -8.89 5.56 7.86
N LEU A 16 -8.28 5.45 9.04
CA LEU A 16 -6.90 5.06 9.13
C LEU A 16 -6.80 3.54 8.95
N LYS A 17 -6.19 3.08 7.86
CA LYS A 17 -5.64 1.73 7.81
C LYS A 17 -4.14 1.88 7.99
N LYS A 18 -3.51 0.97 8.73
CA LYS A 18 -2.05 0.92 8.83
C LYS A 18 -1.54 -0.13 7.86
N MET A 19 -0.53 0.24 7.07
CA MET A 19 0.11 -0.62 6.07
C MET A 19 1.59 -0.78 6.43
N ASP A 20 2.07 -2.03 6.49
CA ASP A 20 3.49 -2.39 6.65
C ASP A 20 3.92 -3.23 5.45
N VAL A 21 5.11 -2.96 4.89
CA VAL A 21 5.57 -3.58 3.65
C VAL A 21 7.01 -4.06 3.79
N ARG A 22 7.30 -5.28 3.31
CA ARG A 22 8.67 -5.82 3.19
C ARG A 22 8.96 -6.23 1.76
N ILE A 23 10.11 -5.82 1.22
CA ILE A 23 10.59 -6.22 -0.11
C ILE A 23 11.27 -7.59 0.02
N HIS A 24 10.91 -8.51 -0.87
CA HIS A 24 11.60 -9.78 -1.06
C HIS A 24 12.36 -9.71 -2.37
N GLU A 25 13.66 -10.04 -2.32
CA GLU A 25 14.53 -10.03 -3.50
C GLU A 25 14.12 -11.15 -4.46
N ASP A 26 13.73 -10.76 -5.67
CA ASP A 26 13.48 -11.65 -6.80
C ASP A 26 14.07 -10.98 -8.06
N PRO A 27 14.86 -11.71 -8.88
CA PRO A 27 15.55 -11.14 -10.03
C PRO A 27 14.62 -10.73 -11.19
N GLU A 28 13.38 -11.21 -11.20
CA GLU A 28 12.43 -10.97 -12.29
C GLU A 28 11.18 -10.20 -11.85
N TYR A 29 10.88 -10.19 -10.55
CA TYR A 29 9.69 -9.57 -9.98
C TYR A 29 10.03 -8.67 -8.79
N VAL A 30 9.18 -7.67 -8.54
CA VAL A 30 9.15 -7.02 -7.23
C VAL A 30 8.09 -7.74 -6.38
N ARG A 31 8.55 -8.52 -5.40
CA ARG A 31 7.69 -9.23 -4.45
C ARG A 31 7.61 -8.48 -3.13
N LEU A 32 6.40 -8.14 -2.71
CA LEU A 32 6.16 -7.41 -1.46
C LEU A 32 5.28 -8.22 -0.52
N TYR A 33 5.66 -8.33 0.75
CA TYR A 33 4.75 -8.79 1.80
C TYR A 33 4.07 -7.59 2.42
N VAL A 34 2.74 -7.53 2.36
CA VAL A 34 1.96 -6.39 2.86
C VAL A 34 1.05 -6.83 4.00
N LYS A 35 0.96 -6.01 5.05
CA LYS A 35 -0.06 -6.14 6.11
C LYS A 35 -0.98 -4.92 6.11
N ILE A 36 -2.28 -5.14 6.25
CA ILE A 36 -3.29 -4.10 6.44
C ILE A 36 -4.02 -4.35 7.75
N LYS A 37 -4.10 -3.32 8.61
CA LYS A 37 -4.96 -3.30 9.80
C LYS A 37 -6.09 -2.29 9.64
N ASN A 38 -7.33 -2.73 9.85
CA ASN A 38 -8.48 -1.84 9.90
C ASN A 38 -8.54 -1.18 11.29
N ILE A 39 -8.30 0.13 11.38
CA ILE A 39 -8.47 0.87 12.65
C ILE A 39 -9.70 1.82 12.60
N GLY A 40 -10.52 1.69 11.56
CA GLY A 40 -11.83 2.33 11.47
C GLY A 40 -12.91 1.60 12.28
N GLN A 41 -14.11 2.16 12.26
CA GLN A 41 -15.27 1.61 12.97
C GLN A 41 -16.12 0.66 12.11
N ASP A 42 -15.98 0.75 10.79
CA ASP A 42 -16.70 -0.08 9.82
C ASP A 42 -15.80 -1.17 9.20
N PRO A 43 -16.37 -2.32 8.79
CA PRO A 43 -15.65 -3.30 7.98
C PRO A 43 -15.18 -2.70 6.65
N ILE A 44 -14.00 -3.11 6.19
CA ILE A 44 -13.43 -2.68 4.90
C ILE A 44 -13.24 -3.86 3.97
N SER A 45 -13.46 -3.68 2.67
CA SER A 45 -13.10 -4.69 1.67
C SER A 45 -11.62 -4.53 1.30
N VAL A 46 -10.84 -5.59 1.48
CA VAL A 46 -9.43 -5.65 1.09
C VAL A 46 -9.22 -6.60 -0.09
N SER A 47 -8.33 -6.20 -0.99
CA SER A 47 -7.99 -6.98 -2.19
C SER A 47 -6.59 -6.64 -2.68
N SER A 48 -5.90 -7.64 -3.24
CA SER A 48 -4.60 -7.44 -3.88
C SER A 48 -4.71 -6.54 -5.13
N LEU A 49 -5.86 -6.53 -5.81
CA LEU A 49 -6.10 -5.71 -7.01
C LEU A 49 -6.15 -4.21 -6.75
N LYS A 50 -6.26 -3.81 -5.48
CA LYS A 50 -6.31 -2.42 -5.03
C LYS A 50 -4.92 -1.80 -4.86
N PHE A 51 -3.85 -2.56 -5.08
CA PHE A 51 -2.47 -2.07 -5.00
C PHE A 51 -1.95 -1.59 -6.35
N LEU A 52 -1.25 -0.46 -6.31
CA LEU A 52 -0.50 0.11 -7.42
C LEU A 52 0.92 0.42 -6.97
N LEU A 53 1.91 -0.04 -7.73
CA LEU A 53 3.32 0.25 -7.47
C LEU A 53 3.81 1.32 -8.44
N LEU A 54 4.31 2.43 -7.90
CA LEU A 54 5.14 3.39 -8.62
C LEU A 54 6.61 2.98 -8.43
N THR A 55 7.36 2.85 -9.51
CA THR A 55 8.79 2.52 -9.51
C THR A 55 9.64 3.76 -9.71
N GLU A 56 10.96 3.65 -9.48
CA GLU A 56 11.89 4.79 -9.54
C GLU A 56 12.03 5.41 -10.95
N ASP A 57 11.87 4.59 -11.98
CA ASP A 57 11.80 5.02 -13.38
C ASP A 57 10.53 5.81 -13.73
N GLY A 58 9.60 5.97 -12.78
CA GLY A 58 8.33 6.68 -12.96
C GLY A 58 7.20 5.81 -13.51
N SER A 59 7.44 4.52 -13.77
CA SER A 59 6.44 3.58 -14.26
C SER A 59 5.45 3.19 -13.16
N SER A 60 4.19 2.94 -13.54
CA SER A 60 3.16 2.45 -12.62
C SER A 60 2.73 1.04 -12.99
N HIS A 61 2.78 0.13 -12.03
CA HIS A 61 2.52 -1.29 -12.21
C HIS A 61 1.35 -1.76 -11.34
N ARG A 62 0.50 -2.63 -11.89
CA ARG A 62 -0.55 -3.34 -11.15
C ARG A 62 -0.02 -4.69 -10.67
N VAL A 63 -0.69 -5.25 -9.66
CA VAL A 63 -0.36 -6.59 -9.15
C VAL A 63 -0.49 -7.63 -10.26
N ALA A 64 0.55 -8.46 -10.38
CA ALA A 64 0.64 -9.55 -11.33
C ALA A 64 -0.41 -10.62 -11.02
N THR A 65 -1.05 -11.18 -12.05
CA THR A 65 -2.02 -12.27 -11.92
C THR A 65 -1.40 -13.54 -11.33
N GLN A 66 -0.09 -13.74 -11.47
CA GLN A 66 0.61 -14.89 -10.90
C GLN A 66 0.59 -14.88 -9.36
N THR A 67 0.39 -13.71 -8.73
CA THR A 67 0.21 -13.57 -7.27
C THR A 67 -0.89 -14.48 -6.72
N PHE A 68 -1.97 -14.73 -7.47
CA PHE A 68 -3.13 -15.49 -6.99
C PHE A 68 -2.83 -16.99 -6.80
N LEU A 69 -1.75 -17.50 -7.39
CA LEU A 69 -1.36 -18.91 -7.33
C LEU A 69 -0.33 -19.20 -6.23
N GLU A 70 0.26 -18.17 -5.64
CA GLU A 70 1.24 -18.34 -4.57
C GLU A 70 0.58 -18.64 -3.22
N LYS A 71 1.13 -19.61 -2.50
CA LYS A 71 0.76 -19.87 -1.11
C LYS A 71 1.11 -18.64 -0.26
N GLY A 72 0.11 -18.07 0.42
CA GLY A 72 0.28 -16.86 1.23
C GLY A 72 0.09 -15.55 0.45
N SER A 73 -0.54 -15.61 -0.72
CA SER A 73 -1.01 -14.44 -1.46
C SER A 73 -1.93 -13.56 -0.61
N PHE A 74 -1.91 -12.26 -0.88
CA PHE A 74 -2.75 -11.30 -0.18
C PHE A 74 -4.24 -11.61 -0.44
N PRO A 75 -5.06 -11.85 0.60
CA PRO A 75 -6.42 -12.37 0.42
C PRO A 75 -7.41 -11.29 -0.02
N ASP A 76 -8.39 -11.69 -0.82
CA ASP A 76 -9.60 -10.91 -1.08
C ASP A 76 -10.65 -11.21 0.01
N MET A 77 -10.90 -10.26 0.91
CA MET A 77 -11.84 -10.48 2.02
C MET A 77 -12.42 -9.18 2.60
N SER A 78 -13.45 -9.33 3.45
CA SER A 78 -13.92 -8.25 4.32
C SER A 78 -13.17 -8.29 5.65
N LEU A 79 -12.52 -7.18 6.01
CA LEU A 79 -11.72 -7.02 7.22
C LEU A 79 -12.48 -6.19 8.27
N SER A 80 -12.93 -6.84 9.33
CA SER A 80 -13.66 -6.21 10.44
C SER A 80 -12.80 -5.16 11.19
N PRO A 81 -13.44 -4.24 11.93
CA PRO A 81 -12.74 -3.27 12.79
C PRO A 81 -11.73 -3.92 13.74
N ASN A 82 -10.59 -3.26 13.92
CA ASN A 82 -9.45 -3.69 14.76
C ASN A 82 -8.80 -5.02 14.37
N ARG A 83 -9.17 -5.62 13.23
CA ARG A 83 -8.52 -6.82 12.67
C ARG A 83 -7.41 -6.44 11.69
N GLU A 84 -6.49 -7.38 11.49
CA GLU A 84 -5.40 -7.29 10.52
C GLU A 84 -5.39 -8.49 9.59
N THR A 85 -4.84 -8.29 8.41
CA THR A 85 -4.55 -9.35 7.43
C THR A 85 -3.26 -9.01 6.69
N GLY A 86 -2.64 -10.00 6.07
CA GLY A 86 -1.46 -9.78 5.26
C GLY A 86 -1.12 -10.96 4.37
N GLY A 87 -0.31 -10.69 3.36
CA GLY A 87 0.12 -11.66 2.37
C GLY A 87 1.02 -11.04 1.31
N PHE A 88 1.47 -11.88 0.39
CA PHE A 88 2.35 -11.47 -0.69
C PHE A 88 1.57 -10.87 -1.87
N ILE A 89 2.15 -9.85 -2.48
CA ILE A 89 1.79 -9.30 -3.79
C ILE A 89 3.03 -9.25 -4.68
N LEU A 90 2.86 -9.51 -5.98
CA LEU A 90 3.94 -9.48 -6.96
C LEU A 90 3.66 -8.42 -8.02
N PHE A 91 4.71 -7.78 -8.51
CA PHE A 91 4.69 -6.86 -9.65
C PHE A 91 5.72 -7.31 -10.68
N GLU A 92 5.31 -7.39 -11.95
CA GLU A 92 6.19 -7.75 -13.07
C GLU A 92 7.04 -6.52 -13.47
N THR A 93 8.06 -6.23 -12.68
CA THR A 93 8.99 -5.15 -12.93
C THR A 93 10.35 -5.45 -12.31
N LYS A 94 11.40 -4.96 -12.95
CA LYS A 94 12.78 -4.97 -12.43
C LYS A 94 13.18 -3.61 -11.87
N SER A 95 12.36 -2.58 -12.09
CA SER A 95 12.61 -1.24 -11.60
C SER A 95 12.40 -1.20 -10.08
N PRO A 96 13.31 -0.58 -9.30
CA PRO A 96 13.17 -0.52 -7.85
C PRO A 96 11.85 0.15 -7.42
N PRO A 97 11.20 -0.35 -6.35
CA PRO A 97 9.93 0.19 -5.88
C PRO A 97 10.12 1.58 -5.25
N LYS A 98 9.38 2.58 -5.70
CA LYS A 98 9.43 3.96 -5.18
C LYS A 98 8.31 4.24 -4.19
N ARG A 99 7.07 3.86 -4.54
CA ARG A 99 5.89 4.06 -3.70
C ARG A 99 4.86 2.96 -3.96
N LEU A 100 4.33 2.38 -2.89
CA LEU A 100 3.17 1.49 -2.97
C LEU A 100 1.92 2.26 -2.55
N THR A 101 0.91 2.27 -3.41
CA THR A 101 -0.39 2.89 -3.12
C THR A 101 -1.46 1.81 -3.01
N TYR A 102 -2.35 1.96 -2.04
CA TYR A 102 -3.55 1.15 -1.88
C TYR A 102 -4.78 2.04 -2.02
N GLU A 103 -5.63 1.76 -3.00
CA GLU A 103 -6.84 2.53 -3.28
C GLU A 103 -8.10 1.82 -2.78
N ASP A 104 -8.92 2.50 -1.98
CA ASP A 104 -10.21 1.97 -1.58
C ASP A 104 -11.35 2.37 -2.54
N CYS A 105 -12.46 1.64 -2.50
CA CYS A 105 -13.65 1.85 -3.34
C CYS A 105 -14.29 3.25 -3.18
N LEU A 106 -13.94 3.96 -2.11
CA LEU A 106 -14.41 5.33 -1.83
C LEU A 106 -13.46 6.41 -2.37
N GLY A 107 -12.44 6.05 -3.15
CA GLY A 107 -11.42 6.98 -3.66
C GLY A 107 -10.41 7.44 -2.61
N ASN A 108 -10.41 6.80 -1.43
CA ASN A 108 -9.43 7.04 -0.39
C ASN A 108 -8.18 6.21 -0.68
N SER A 109 -7.03 6.87 -0.83
CA SER A 109 -5.76 6.21 -1.12
C SER A 109 -4.82 6.32 0.06
N MET A 110 -4.10 5.24 0.35
CA MET A 110 -2.97 5.25 1.28
C MET A 110 -1.70 4.93 0.51
N GLY A 111 -0.71 5.82 0.59
CA GLY A 111 0.61 5.60 0.01
C GLY A 111 1.62 5.26 1.10
N LEU A 112 2.55 4.36 0.78
CA LEU A 112 3.78 4.15 1.54
C LEU A 112 4.95 4.39 0.59
N ASP A 113 5.72 5.44 0.86
CA ASP A 113 6.97 5.72 0.18
C ASP A 113 8.04 4.75 0.69
N PHE A 114 8.75 4.11 -0.24
CA PHE A 114 9.95 3.36 0.11
C PHE A 114 11.07 4.38 0.28
N LEU A 115 11.37 4.72 1.52
CA LEU A 115 12.56 5.48 1.84
C LEU A 115 13.76 4.56 1.59
N PHE A 116 14.38 4.70 0.41
CA PHE A 116 15.73 4.19 0.24
C PHE A 116 16.62 4.93 1.22
N VAL A 117 17.01 4.27 2.30
CA VAL A 117 18.25 4.62 2.98
C VAL A 117 19.32 4.34 1.94
N GLN A 118 19.78 5.38 1.25
CA GLN A 118 21.11 5.36 0.68
C GLN A 118 22.02 5.09 1.87
N SER A 119 22.38 3.83 2.08
CA SER A 119 23.54 3.52 2.90
C SER A 119 24.69 4.26 2.20
N GLU A 120 25.17 5.32 2.84
CA GLU A 120 26.46 5.88 2.49
C GLU A 120 27.44 4.71 2.50
N LEU A 121 27.90 4.33 1.31
CA LEU A 121 29.09 3.53 1.13
C LEU A 121 30.25 4.38 1.65
N ASP A 122 30.63 4.18 2.92
CA ASP A 122 32.00 4.48 3.34
C ASP A 122 32.91 3.47 2.63
N PHE A 123 33.72 4.01 1.70
CA PHE A 123 34.73 3.30 0.91
C PHE A 123 35.93 2.85 1.76
#